data_AF-A0AAE8QS82-F1
#
_entry.id   AF-A0AAE8QS82-F1
#
_cell.length_a   1.000
_cell.length_b   1.000
_cell.length_c   1.000
_cell.angle_alpha   90.00
_cell.angle_beta   90.00
_cell.angle_gamma   90.00
#
_symmetry.space_group_name_H-M   'P 1'
#
loop_
_entity.id
_entity.type
_entity.pdbx_description
1 polymer ?
#
loop_
_entity_poly.entity_id
_entity_poly.type
_entity_poly.pdbx_seq_one_letter_code
_entity_poly.pdbx_strand_id
1 'polypeptide(L)'
;MDIFIASNRQLPIRYYVQEAIWIRRGGSIKLPDLTLPFFVEVEIKNQYNLHIIADYIMDFQRQYKHTEIQLLIRNTATLVTLQDILSQHKQTQHAITILPL
;
A
#
# COMPACT_ATOMS: atom_id res chain seq x y z
N MET A 1 -4.80 1.55 -12.03
CA MET A 1 -4.78 1.45 -10.56
C MET A 1 -4.41 0.03 -10.24
N ASP A 2 -3.21 -0.13 -9.72
CA ASP A 2 -2.55 -1.44 -9.63
C ASP A 2 -2.65 -1.97 -8.20
N ILE A 3 -2.70 -1.06 -7.22
CA ILE A 3 -2.78 -1.36 -5.79
C ILE A 3 -3.72 -0.35 -5.11
N PHE A 4 -4.51 -0.82 -4.16
CA PHE A 4 -5.17 0.02 -3.15
C PHE A 4 -4.49 -0.21 -1.82
N ILE A 5 -4.11 0.87 -1.13
CA ILE A 5 -3.54 0.80 0.23
C ILE A 5 -4.54 1.49 1.15
N ALA A 6 -5.03 0.79 2.15
CA ALA A 6 -5.93 1.33 3.16
C ALA A 6 -5.32 1.22 4.56
N SER A 7 -5.73 2.11 5.46
CA SER A 7 -5.23 2.15 6.83
C SER A 7 -6.27 2.71 7.82
N ASN A 8 -6.12 2.35 9.09
CA ASN A 8 -6.80 2.99 10.22
C ASN A 8 -6.28 4.41 10.53
N ARG A 9 -5.20 4.87 9.87
CA ARG A 9 -4.68 6.24 9.95
C ARG A 9 -4.67 6.92 8.58
N GLN A 10 -4.65 8.25 8.55
CA GLN A 10 -4.67 9.00 7.29
C GLN A 10 -3.38 8.79 6.50
N LEU A 11 -3.52 8.23 5.30
CA LEU A 11 -2.40 7.95 4.41
C LEU A 11 -1.94 9.20 3.65
N PRO A 12 -0.62 9.46 3.56
CA PRO A 12 -0.09 10.61 2.82
C PRO A 12 -0.15 10.40 1.30
N ILE A 13 -0.46 11.46 0.55
CA ILE A 13 -0.35 11.51 -0.91
C ILE A 13 1.12 11.70 -1.30
N ARG A 14 1.59 11.00 -2.33
CA ARG A 14 2.97 11.06 -2.83
C ARG A 14 3.03 10.88 -4.34
N TYR A 15 4.00 11.55 -4.96
CA TYR A 15 4.24 11.50 -6.39
C TYR A 15 5.73 11.28 -6.65
N TYR A 16 6.08 10.13 -7.20
CA TYR A 16 7.44 9.73 -7.55
C TYR A 16 7.53 9.74 -9.07
N VAL A 17 7.72 10.95 -9.63
CA VAL A 17 7.60 11.20 -11.08
C VAL A 17 8.69 10.46 -11.86
N GLN A 18 9.91 10.40 -11.34
CA GLN A 18 11.04 9.74 -12.01
C GLN A 18 10.85 8.22 -12.04
N GLU A 19 10.21 7.68 -11.02
CA GLU A 19 9.97 6.26 -10.80
C GLU A 19 8.62 5.81 -11.37
N ALA A 20 7.85 6.75 -11.91
CA ALA A 20 6.53 6.57 -12.49
C ALA A 20 5.54 5.88 -11.53
N ILE A 21 5.49 6.40 -10.30
CA ILE A 21 4.56 5.97 -9.25
C ILE A 21 3.75 7.16 -8.74
N TRP A 22 2.44 6.98 -8.66
CA TRP A 22 1.51 7.99 -8.12
C TRP A 22 0.65 7.35 -7.02
N ILE A 23 0.73 7.91 -5.81
CA ILE A 23 -0.08 7.54 -4.65
C ILE A 23 -1.06 8.68 -4.39
N ARG A 24 -2.33 8.47 -4.74
CA ARG A 24 -3.36 9.51 -4.75
C ARG A 24 -4.53 9.12 -3.85
N ARG A 25 -5.26 10.09 -3.35
CA ARG A 25 -6.46 9.83 -2.54
C ARG A 25 -7.43 8.94 -3.30
N GLY A 26 -7.94 7.91 -2.63
CA GLY A 26 -8.95 7.03 -3.22
C GLY A 26 -10.19 7.81 -3.65
N GLY A 27 -10.72 7.52 -4.84
CA GLY A 27 -11.94 8.12 -5.36
C GLY A 27 -13.21 7.52 -4.73
N SER A 28 -14.37 7.84 -5.29
CA SER A 28 -15.69 7.27 -4.90
C SER A 28 -15.87 5.82 -5.43
N ILE A 29 -14.85 4.98 -5.32
CA ILE A 29 -14.91 3.57 -5.73
C ILE A 29 -15.37 2.75 -4.53
N LYS A 30 -16.43 1.95 -4.71
CA LYS A 30 -16.83 0.96 -3.72
C LYS A 30 -15.95 -0.27 -3.87
N LEU A 31 -15.10 -0.53 -2.88
CA LEU A 31 -14.30 -1.73 -2.77
C LEU A 31 -14.85 -2.54 -1.59
N PRO A 32 -15.69 -3.56 -1.82
CA PRO A 32 -16.35 -4.30 -0.74
C PRO A 32 -15.34 -4.98 0.20
N ASP A 33 -14.16 -5.32 -0.31
CA ASP A 33 -13.09 -5.95 0.46
C ASP A 33 -12.24 -4.96 1.27
N LEU A 34 -12.38 -3.64 1.06
CA LEU A 34 -11.73 -2.64 1.91
C LEU A 34 -12.48 -2.48 3.23
N THR A 35 -11.81 -2.83 4.33
CA THR A 35 -12.39 -2.75 5.68
C THR A 35 -11.92 -1.52 6.45
N LEU A 36 -10.87 -0.84 5.97
CA LEU A 36 -10.24 0.29 6.65
C LEU A 36 -10.71 1.66 6.09
N PRO A 37 -10.83 2.69 6.94
CA PRO A 37 -11.55 3.93 6.60
C PRO A 37 -10.78 4.89 5.69
N PHE A 38 -9.44 4.88 5.69
CA PHE A 38 -8.62 5.75 4.86
C PHE A 38 -7.92 4.94 3.79
N PHE A 39 -8.04 5.33 2.52
CA PHE A 39 -7.34 4.62 1.45
C PHE A 39 -6.80 5.54 0.35
N VAL A 40 -5.76 5.04 -0.30
CA VAL A 40 -5.11 5.63 -1.47
C VAL A 40 -5.09 4.62 -2.60
N GLU A 41 -5.18 5.15 -3.81
CA GLU A 41 -4.94 4.45 -5.05
C GLU A 41 -3.47 4.61 -5.44
N VAL A 42 -2.85 3.50 -5.85
CA VAL A 42 -1.49 3.50 -6.36
C VAL A 42 -1.51 3.09 -7.82
N GLU A 43 -0.90 3.93 -8.65
CA GLU A 43 -0.59 3.64 -10.04
C GLU A 43 0.92 3.46 -10.19
N ILE A 44 1.32 2.35 -10.82
CA ILE A 44 2.72 1.97 -11.02
C ILE A 44 2.92 1.64 -12.50
N LYS A 45 3.69 2.46 -13.20
CA LYS A 45 4.05 2.17 -14.60
C LYS A 45 5.31 1.32 -14.74
N ASN A 46 6.16 1.30 -13.72
CA ASN A 46 7.40 0.54 -13.71
C ASN A 46 7.45 -0.43 -12.52
N GLN A 47 7.28 -1.72 -12.78
CA GLN A 47 7.25 -2.77 -11.76
C GLN A 47 8.62 -2.99 -11.07
N TYR A 48 9.73 -2.52 -11.62
CA TYR A 48 11.03 -2.57 -10.94
C TYR A 48 11.08 -1.67 -9.69
N ASN A 49 10.14 -0.73 -9.56
CA ASN A 49 10.08 0.24 -8.47
C ASN A 49 9.13 -0.15 -7.34
N LEU A 50 8.73 -1.43 -7.23
CA LEU A 50 7.83 -1.89 -6.17
C LEU A 50 8.38 -1.69 -4.75
N HIS A 51 9.70 -1.65 -4.58
CA HIS A 51 10.34 -1.35 -3.29
C HIS A 51 9.90 0.00 -2.71
N ILE A 52 9.58 0.99 -3.55
CA ILE A 52 9.11 2.31 -3.12
C ILE A 52 7.76 2.23 -2.38
N ILE A 53 6.93 1.24 -2.72
CA ILE A 53 5.66 1.00 -2.02
C ILE A 53 5.92 0.44 -0.63
N ALA A 54 6.91 -0.44 -0.49
CA ALA A 54 7.31 -0.94 0.82
C ALA A 54 7.90 0.19 1.68
N ASP A 55 8.78 1.02 1.12
CA ASP A 55 9.36 2.18 1.82
C ASP A 55 8.27 3.15 2.28
N TYR A 56 7.30 3.45 1.40
CA TYR A 56 6.14 4.26 1.75
C TYR A 56 5.37 3.71 2.95
N ILE A 57 5.13 2.39 3.00
CA ILE A 57 4.44 1.73 4.12
C ILE A 57 5.29 1.82 5.40
N MET A 58 6.59 1.56 5.32
CA MET A 58 7.49 1.57 6.48
C MET A 58 7.64 2.98 7.06
N ASP A 59 7.81 3.99 6.21
CA ASP A 59 7.88 5.39 6.63
C ASP A 59 6.56 5.87 7.24
N PHE A 60 5.44 5.37 6.74
CA PHE A 60 4.13 5.62 7.36
C PHE A 60 4.01 4.96 8.73
N GLN A 61 4.41 3.68 8.87
CA GLN A 61 4.37 2.97 10.14
C GLN A 61 5.20 3.68 11.22
N ARG A 62 6.39 4.18 10.88
CA ARG A 62 7.28 4.94 11.80
C ARG A 62 6.63 6.19 12.42
N GLN A 63 5.61 6.76 11.78
CA GLN A 63 4.94 7.97 12.27
C GLN A 63 3.92 7.69 13.39
N TYR A 64 3.57 6.41 13.63
CA TYR A 64 2.52 6.03 14.56
C TYR A 64 2.97 4.88 15.47
N LYS A 65 2.41 4.81 16.69
CA LYS A 65 2.69 3.71 17.62
C LYS A 65 2.07 2.37 17.18
N HIS A 66 1.01 2.43 16.39
CA HIS A 66 0.25 1.28 15.91
C HIS A 66 -0.48 1.66 14.62
N THR A 67 -0.44 0.77 13.64
CA THR A 67 -1.17 0.91 12.38
C THR A 67 -1.71 -0.44 11.92
N GLU A 68 -2.90 -0.41 11.35
CA GLU A 68 -3.43 -1.49 10.52
C GLU A 68 -3.38 -1.01 9.08
N ILE A 69 -2.89 -1.86 8.19
CA ILE A 69 -2.73 -1.57 6.76
C ILE A 69 -3.26 -2.75 5.96
N GLN A 70 -4.09 -2.46 4.97
CA GLN A 70 -4.64 -3.42 4.04
C GLN A 70 -4.21 -3.07 2.62
N LEU A 71 -3.65 -4.02 1.88
CA LEU A 71 -3.31 -3.88 0.48
C LEU A 71 -4.25 -4.78 -0.35
N LEU A 72 -4.96 -4.19 -1.30
CA LEU A 72 -5.68 -4.93 -2.34
C LEU A 72 -4.91 -4.79 -3.65
N ILE A 73 -4.47 -5.90 -4.23
CA ILE A 73 -3.57 -5.90 -5.39
C ILE A 73 -4.20 -6.73 -6.51
N ARG A 74 -4.36 -6.12 -7.69
CA ARG A 74 -4.94 -6.79 -8.87
C ARG A 74 -3.95 -7.73 -9.55
N ASN A 75 -2.69 -7.34 -9.63
CA ASN A 75 -1.66 -8.10 -10.35
C ASN A 75 -1.01 -9.15 -9.43
N THR A 76 -1.11 -10.43 -9.77
CA THR A 76 -0.57 -11.54 -8.96
C THR A 76 0.95 -11.46 -8.78
N ALA A 77 1.71 -11.06 -9.79
CA ALA A 77 3.17 -10.94 -9.67
C ALA A 77 3.53 -9.83 -8.68
N THR A 78 2.88 -8.66 -8.79
CA THR A 78 3.02 -7.56 -7.83
C THR A 78 2.64 -7.97 -6.41
N LEU A 79 1.55 -8.75 -6.27
CA LEU A 79 1.11 -9.27 -4.97
C LEU A 79 2.18 -10.14 -4.33
N VAL A 80 2.71 -11.11 -5.06
CA VAL A 80 3.76 -12.03 -4.56
C VAL A 80 5.02 -11.26 -4.18
N THR A 81 5.46 -10.33 -5.03
CA THR A 81 6.67 -9.53 -4.75
C THR A 81 6.50 -8.66 -3.51
N LEU A 82 5.36 -7.96 -3.35
CA LEU A 82 5.13 -7.13 -2.17
C LEU A 82 4.92 -7.95 -0.91
N GLN A 83 4.30 -9.13 -1.00
CA GLN A 83 4.23 -10.06 0.11
C GLN A 83 5.63 -10.48 0.58
N ASP A 84 6.53 -10.83 -0.35
CA ASP A 84 7.89 -11.20 0.00
C ASP A 84 8.66 -10.05 0.68
N ILE A 85 8.67 -8.86 0.07
CA ILE A 85 9.35 -7.67 0.62
C ILE A 85 8.82 -7.33 2.02
N LEU A 86 7.50 -7.29 2.20
CA LEU A 86 6.89 -6.89 3.46
C LEU A 86 6.96 -7.97 4.54
N SER A 87 7.08 -9.25 4.16
CA SER A 87 7.22 -10.36 5.12
C SER A 87 8.51 -10.28 5.95
N GLN A 88 9.55 -9.63 5.40
CA GLN A 88 10.83 -9.42 6.06
C GLN A 88 10.76 -8.34 7.17
N HIS A 89 9.69 -7.54 7.19
CA HIS A 89 9.53 -6.39 8.08
C HIS A 89 8.40 -6.57 9.09
N LYS A 90 8.38 -7.71 9.78
CA LYS A 90 7.39 -7.96 10.85
C LYS A 90 7.67 -7.11 12.08
N GLN A 91 6.87 -6.07 12.27
CA GLN A 91 6.81 -5.31 13.52
C GLN A 91 5.56 -5.73 14.29
N THR A 92 5.71 -6.21 15.52
CA THR A 92 4.61 -6.77 16.33
C THR A 92 3.49 -5.76 16.61
N GLN A 93 3.81 -4.46 16.55
CA GLN A 93 2.87 -3.38 16.80
C GLN A 93 2.11 -2.94 15.55
N HIS A 94 2.41 -3.46 14.36
CA HIS A 94 1.77 -3.08 13.12
C HIS A 94 1.20 -4.30 12.40
N ALA A 95 0.00 -4.18 11.85
CA ALA A 95 -0.63 -5.23 11.07
C ALA A 95 -0.63 -4.84 9.59
N ILE A 96 -0.19 -5.78 8.73
CA ILE A 96 -0.28 -5.67 7.28
C ILE A 96 -1.04 -6.88 6.76
N THR A 97 -2.12 -6.65 6.03
CA THR A 97 -2.89 -7.68 5.34
C THR A 97 -2.83 -7.42 3.84
N ILE A 98 -2.44 -8.42 3.05
CA ILE A 98 -2.32 -8.29 1.59
C ILE A 98 -3.26 -9.31 0.95
N LEU A 99 -4.21 -8.82 0.16
CA LEU A 99 -5.25 -9.62 -0.48
C LEU A 99 -5.24 -9.38 -2.00
N PRO A 100 -5.63 -10.38 -2.81
CA PRO A 100 -5.96 -10.14 -4.21
C PRO A 100 -7.19 -9.23 -4.32
N LEU A 101 -7.23 -8.42 -5.38
CA LEU A 101 -8.41 -7.65 -5.79
C LEU A 101 -9.20 -8.39 -6.88
#